data_AF-A0A1F8DXP7-F1
#
_entry.id   AF-A0A1F8DXP7-F1
#
_cell.length_a   1.000
_cell.length_b   1.000
_cell.length_c   1.000
_cell.angle_alpha   90.00
_cell.angle_beta   90.00
_cell.angle_gamma   90.00
#
_symmetry.space_group_name_H-M   'P 1'
#
loop_
_entity.id
_entity.type
_entity.pdbx_description
1 polymer ?
#
loop_
_entity_poly.entity_id
_entity_poly.type
_entity_poly.pdbx_seq_one_letter_code
_entity_poly.pdbx_strand_id
1 'polypeptide(L)'
;MVMHQAVCSNCGRSCEVPFRPTGDKPVYCRECFAAKGGASNGDRFGKKDRRDFAPSAPSRASSQGGGGNDELKKQLESVNAKLERLISAVQAIASVKGPAKAAAPEKVAAKKTAKKAKKISD
;
A
#
# COMPACT_ATOMS: atom_id res chain seq x y z
N MET A 1 -9.37 -4.79 -38.78
CA MET A 1 -8.60 -4.45 -37.56
C MET A 1 -8.64 -5.66 -36.66
N VAL A 2 -7.49 -6.25 -36.31
CA VAL A 2 -7.44 -7.44 -35.44
C VAL A 2 -7.25 -6.97 -34.00
N MET A 3 -8.08 -7.47 -33.08
CA MET A 3 -7.92 -7.26 -31.65
C MET A 3 -7.29 -8.49 -31.03
N HIS A 4 -6.35 -8.27 -30.12
CA HIS A 4 -5.66 -9.32 -29.39
C HIS A 4 -6.08 -9.26 -27.92
N GLN A 5 -6.44 -10.43 -27.37
CA GLN A 5 -6.67 -10.61 -25.94
C GLN A 5 -5.37 -10.45 -25.17
N ALA A 6 -5.40 -9.69 -24.09
CA ALA A 6 -4.28 -9.46 -23.18
C ALA A 6 -4.79 -9.34 -21.74
N VAL A 7 -3.89 -9.51 -20.77
CA VAL A 7 -4.19 -9.34 -19.34
C VAL A 7 -3.51 -8.07 -18.84
N CYS A 8 -4.26 -7.21 -18.15
CA CYS A 8 -3.70 -5.98 -17.62
C CYS A 8 -2.70 -6.27 -16.49
N SER A 9 -1.46 -5.78 -16.64
CA SER A 9 -0.40 -5.95 -15.64
C SER A 9 -0.61 -5.15 -14.34
N ASN A 10 -1.64 -4.28 -14.28
CA ASN A 10 -1.96 -3.50 -13.08
C ASN A 10 -3.14 -4.12 -12.31
N CYS A 11 -4.28 -4.32 -12.98
CA CYS A 11 -5.50 -4.79 -12.32
C CYS A 11 -5.86 -6.27 -12.60
N GLY A 12 -5.10 -6.96 -13.45
CA GLY A 12 -5.31 -8.38 -13.75
C GLY A 12 -6.53 -8.71 -14.62
N ARG A 13 -7.31 -7.72 -15.08
CA ARG A 13 -8.48 -7.94 -15.92
C ARG A 13 -8.08 -8.21 -17.38
N SER A 14 -8.88 -9.02 -18.08
CA SER A 14 -8.75 -9.21 -19.54
C SER A 14 -9.12 -7.93 -20.29
N CYS A 15 -8.34 -7.58 -21.31
CA CYS A 15 -8.61 -6.45 -22.20
C CYS A 15 -8.21 -6.77 -23.63
N GLU A 16 -8.78 -6.02 -24.57
CA GLU A 16 -8.46 -6.12 -25.99
C GLU A 16 -7.54 -4.98 -26.42
N VAL A 17 -6.49 -5.33 -27.14
CA VAL A 17 -5.49 -4.39 -27.65
C VAL A 17 -5.28 -4.57 -29.17
N PRO A 18 -5.01 -3.49 -29.92
CA PRO A 18 -4.82 -3.56 -31.37
C PRO A 18 -3.42 -4.03 -31.80
N PHE A 19 -2.58 -4.48 -30.86
CA PHE A 19 -1.22 -4.95 -31.08
C PHE A 19 -1.01 -6.30 -30.41
N ARG A 20 -0.11 -7.12 -30.94
CA ARG A 20 0.22 -8.42 -30.33
C ARG A 20 1.03 -8.19 -29.04
N PRO A 21 0.57 -8.66 -27.88
CA PRO A 21 1.37 -8.59 -26.65
C PRO A 21 2.55 -9.58 -26.76
N THR A 22 3.78 -9.08 -26.66
CA THR A 22 5.01 -9.91 -26.74
C THR A 22 5.52 -10.37 -25.37
N GLY A 23 4.97 -9.84 -24.28
CA GLY A 23 5.43 -10.13 -22.91
C GLY A 23 6.59 -9.26 -22.43
N ASP A 24 7.34 -8.62 -23.34
CA ASP A 24 8.46 -7.73 -22.98
C ASP A 24 8.01 -6.43 -22.31
N LYS A 25 6.79 -5.98 -22.64
CA LYS A 25 6.20 -4.73 -22.15
C LYS A 25 4.88 -5.00 -21.44
N PRO A 26 4.61 -4.34 -20.29
CA PRO A 26 3.35 -4.52 -19.57
C PRO A 26 2.18 -3.95 -20.38
N VAL A 27 1.08 -4.69 -20.43
CA VAL A 27 -0.17 -4.25 -21.07
C VAL A 27 -1.08 -3.62 -20.03
N TYR A 28 -1.72 -2.50 -20.37
CA TYR A 28 -2.66 -1.81 -19.48
C TYR A 28 -4.05 -1.72 -20.11
N CYS A 29 -5.09 -1.95 -19.29
CA CYS A 29 -6.46 -1.66 -19.70
C CYS A 29 -6.68 -0.15 -19.81
N ARG A 30 -7.76 0.26 -20.49
CA ARG A 30 -8.09 1.67 -20.73
C ARG A 30 -8.12 2.51 -19.44
N GLU A 31 -8.70 1.96 -18.38
CA GLU A 31 -8.80 2.60 -17.06
C GLU A 31 -7.42 2.81 -16.42
N CYS A 32 -6.59 1.76 -16.38
CA CYS A 32 -5.25 1.83 -15.80
C CYS A 32 -4.31 2.72 -16.62
N PHE A 33 -4.47 2.76 -17.95
CA PHE A 33 -3.71 3.65 -18.81
C PHE A 33 -4.09 5.12 -18.60
N ALA A 34 -5.39 5.42 -18.48
CA ALA A 34 -5.88 6.75 -18.14
C ALA A 34 -5.34 7.22 -16.77
N ALA A 35 -5.41 6.35 -15.76
CA ALA A 35 -4.94 6.62 -14.41
C ALA A 35 -3.42 6.82 -14.29
N LYS A 36 -2.61 6.12 -15.12
CA LYS A 36 -1.14 6.26 -15.12
C LYS A 36 -0.62 7.51 -15.85
N GLY A 37 -1.49 8.30 -16.49
CA GLY A 37 -1.07 9.54 -17.15
C GLY A 37 -1.54 9.69 -18.60
N GLY A 38 -2.43 8.83 -19.09
CA GLY A 38 -3.01 8.95 -20.43
C GLY A 38 -4.08 10.05 -20.56
N ALA A 39 -4.65 10.54 -19.44
CA ALA A 39 -5.74 11.52 -19.45
C ALA A 39 -5.47 12.81 -18.67
N SER A 40 -4.35 12.91 -17.95
CA SER A 40 -4.06 14.08 -17.08
C SER A 40 -3.21 15.16 -17.74
N ASN A 41 -3.04 15.17 -19.06
CA ASN A 41 -2.46 16.32 -19.77
C ASN A 41 -3.53 17.38 -20.10
N GLY A 42 -4.37 17.71 -19.13
CA GLY A 42 -5.26 18.87 -19.16
C GLY A 42 -4.56 20.19 -18.79
N ASP A 43 -3.31 20.13 -18.31
CA ASP A 43 -2.60 21.32 -17.81
C ASP A 43 -1.40 21.74 -18.68
N ARG A 44 -1.14 21.04 -19.80
CA ARG A 44 -0.06 21.40 -20.74
C ARG A 44 -0.50 22.22 -21.94
N PHE A 45 -1.75 22.67 -21.98
CA PHE A 45 -2.30 23.48 -23.07
C PHE A 45 -3.08 24.72 -22.59
N GLY A 46 -2.70 25.29 -21.43
CA GLY A 46 -3.43 26.43 -20.86
C GLY A 46 -2.62 27.45 -20.06
N LYS A 47 -1.28 27.42 -20.07
CA LYS A 47 -0.50 28.41 -19.29
C LYS A 47 0.88 28.73 -19.89
N LYS A 48 0.96 28.98 -21.20
CA LYS A 48 2.15 29.59 -21.80
C LYS A 48 1.85 30.70 -22.80
N ASP A 49 0.62 31.23 -22.81
CA ASP A 49 0.16 32.23 -23.78
C ASP A 49 -0.33 33.54 -23.14
N ARG A 50 -0.01 33.81 -21.87
CA ARG A 50 0.02 35.20 -21.36
C ARG A 50 1.41 35.77 -21.50
N ARG A 51 1.85 35.86 -22.75
CA ARG A 51 3.09 36.50 -23.15
C ARG A 51 2.98 38.00 -22.89
N ASP A 52 3.76 38.47 -21.92
CA ASP A 52 4.83 39.44 -22.18
C ASP A 52 4.48 40.82 -22.76
N PHE A 53 3.25 41.33 -22.60
CA PHE A 53 2.92 42.76 -22.91
C PHE A 53 1.97 43.46 -21.93
N ALA A 54 1.87 43.00 -20.68
CA ALA A 54 1.08 43.69 -19.65
C ALA A 54 2.01 44.44 -18.66
N PRO A 55 1.92 45.78 -18.52
CA PRO A 55 2.72 46.51 -17.54
C PRO A 55 2.32 46.12 -16.11
N SER A 56 3.34 45.97 -15.27
CA SER A 56 3.26 45.51 -13.88
C SER A 56 2.30 46.35 -13.02
N ALA A 57 1.12 45.82 -12.73
CA ALA A 57 0.27 46.34 -11.65
C ALA A 57 0.62 45.60 -10.33
N PRO A 58 0.83 46.29 -9.20
CA PRO A 58 1.18 45.64 -7.96
C PRO A 58 -0.04 44.99 -7.30
N SER A 59 0.14 43.73 -6.93
CA SER A 59 -0.41 43.04 -5.75
C SER A 59 -1.90 43.24 -5.39
N ARG A 60 -2.68 42.18 -5.63
CA ARG A 60 -3.57 41.66 -4.58
C ARG A 60 -3.18 40.23 -4.30
N ALA A 61 -2.65 40.01 -3.09
CA ALA A 61 -2.46 38.69 -2.52
C ALA A 61 -3.83 37.99 -2.48
N SER A 62 -4.10 37.11 -3.44
CA SER A 62 -5.20 36.17 -3.33
C SER A 62 -4.73 35.05 -2.42
N SER A 63 -5.03 35.23 -1.14
CA SER A 63 -5.14 34.16 -0.17
C SER A 63 -5.91 32.97 -0.77
N GLN A 64 -5.53 31.79 -0.32
CA GLN A 64 -6.32 30.56 -0.39
C GLN A 64 -6.23 29.75 -1.70
N GLY A 65 -5.17 28.96 -1.79
CA GLY A 65 -5.07 27.83 -2.70
C GLY A 65 -4.46 26.62 -2.01
N GLY A 66 -5.05 26.18 -0.89
CA GLY A 66 -4.57 25.03 -0.13
C GLY A 66 -5.75 24.24 0.41
N GLY A 67 -6.18 23.21 -0.32
CA GLY A 67 -7.28 22.34 0.08
C GLY A 67 -7.01 20.84 -0.11
N GLY A 68 -5.89 20.46 -0.74
CA GLY A 68 -5.54 19.05 -0.93
C GLY A 68 -4.85 18.44 0.29
N ASN A 69 -3.97 19.20 0.95
CA ASN A 69 -3.18 18.69 2.06
C ASN A 69 -3.94 18.72 3.39
N ASP A 70 -4.96 19.57 3.54
CA ASP A 70 -5.68 19.68 4.81
C ASP A 70 -6.65 18.52 5.02
N GLU A 71 -7.23 17.98 3.94
CA GLU A 71 -8.00 16.73 3.99
C GLU A 71 -7.08 15.53 4.32
N LEU A 72 -5.91 15.46 3.68
CA LEU A 72 -4.91 14.41 3.96
C LEU A 72 -4.39 14.49 5.41
N LYS A 73 -4.19 15.69 5.97
CA LYS A 73 -3.80 15.88 7.38
C LYS A 73 -4.88 15.40 8.33
N LYS A 74 -6.16 15.74 8.09
CA LYS A 74 -7.29 15.24 8.88
C LYS A 74 -7.40 13.73 8.83
N GLN A 75 -7.18 13.13 7.65
CA GLN A 75 -7.12 11.68 7.51
C GLN A 75 -5.97 11.08 8.30
N LEU A 76 -4.78 11.69 8.27
CA LEU A 76 -3.62 11.24 9.03
C LEU A 76 -3.86 11.29 10.55
N GLU A 77 -4.46 12.37 11.04
CA GLU A 77 -4.87 12.50 12.45
C GLU A 77 -5.88 11.42 12.86
N SER A 78 -6.85 11.13 12.00
CA SER A 78 -7.83 10.07 12.25
C SER A 78 -7.20 8.67 12.31
N VAL A 79 -6.17 8.41 11.50
CA VAL A 79 -5.42 7.15 11.51
C VAL A 79 -4.60 7.06 12.80
N ASN A 80 -3.89 8.12 13.18
CA ASN A 80 -3.11 8.15 14.42
C ASN A 80 -3.99 7.89 15.65
N ALA A 81 -5.16 8.52 15.72
CA ALA A 81 -6.11 8.28 16.82
C ALA A 81 -6.63 6.83 16.87
N LYS A 82 -6.81 6.19 15.71
CA LYS A 82 -7.18 4.76 15.63
C LYS A 82 -6.02 3.88 16.09
N LEU A 83 -4.78 4.22 15.73
CA LEU A 83 -3.59 3.48 16.17
C LEU A 83 -3.46 3.52 17.69
N GLU A 84 -3.66 4.67 18.34
CA GLU A 84 -3.62 4.78 19.81
C GLU A 84 -4.68 3.89 20.50
N ARG A 85 -5.90 3.84 19.94
CA ARG A 85 -6.96 2.94 20.44
C ARG A 85 -6.58 1.46 20.31
N LEU A 86 -5.94 1.09 19.19
CA LEU A 86 -5.46 -0.28 18.98
C LEU A 86 -4.29 -0.62 19.90
N ILE A 87 -3.34 0.30 20.12
CA ILE A 87 -2.22 0.10 21.05
C ILE A 87 -2.77 -0.15 22.46
N SER A 88 -3.72 0.68 22.91
CA SER A 88 -4.36 0.50 24.22
C SER A 88 -5.10 -0.84 24.33
N ALA A 89 -5.88 -1.22 23.30
CA ALA A 89 -6.57 -2.51 23.28
C ALA A 89 -5.59 -3.69 23.31
N VAL A 90 -4.50 -3.62 22.54
CA VAL A 90 -3.47 -4.67 22.51
C VAL A 90 -2.70 -4.74 23.83
N GLN A 91 -2.39 -3.61 24.46
CA GLN A 91 -1.76 -3.59 25.79
C GLN A 91 -2.67 -4.15 26.87
N ALA A 92 -3.99 -3.91 26.79
CA ALA A 92 -4.97 -4.53 27.68
C ALA A 92 -5.01 -6.04 27.48
N ILE A 93 -5.03 -6.52 26.23
CA ILE A 93 -4.96 -7.95 25.91
C ILE A 93 -3.61 -8.56 26.35
N ALA A 94 -2.51 -7.83 26.20
CA ALA A 94 -1.19 -8.26 26.66
C ALA A 94 -1.09 -8.32 28.20
N SER A 95 -1.72 -7.38 28.91
CA SER A 95 -1.74 -7.34 30.38
C SER A 95 -2.63 -8.41 31.01
N VAL A 96 -3.57 -9.00 30.27
CA VAL A 96 -4.32 -10.20 30.69
C VAL A 96 -3.44 -11.47 30.67
N LYS A 97 -2.16 -11.37 30.28
CA LYS A 97 -1.18 -12.47 30.35
C LYS A 97 -0.04 -12.18 31.34
N GLY A 98 -0.36 -12.18 32.63
CA GLY A 98 0.58 -12.53 33.71
C GLY A 98 0.39 -11.74 35.00
N PRO A 99 0.28 -12.44 36.15
CA PRO A 99 1.49 -13.01 36.71
C PRO A 99 1.32 -14.46 37.19
N ALA A 100 2.06 -15.38 36.57
CA ALA A 100 2.49 -16.61 37.26
C ALA A 100 3.92 -16.38 37.75
N LYS A 101 4.07 -16.04 39.03
CA LYS A 101 5.37 -16.07 39.72
C LYS A 101 5.18 -16.55 41.16
N ALA A 102 5.55 -17.80 41.43
CA ALA A 102 6.43 -18.19 42.54
C ALA A 102 6.40 -19.72 42.76
N ALA A 103 7.48 -20.42 42.41
CA ALA A 103 8.16 -21.41 43.26
C ALA A 103 9.43 -21.90 42.54
N ALA A 104 10.58 -21.74 43.20
CA ALA A 104 11.90 -22.18 42.73
C ALA A 104 12.14 -23.68 43.09
N PRO A 105 13.34 -24.25 42.89
CA PRO A 105 13.58 -25.37 41.97
C PRO A 105 13.79 -26.71 42.68
N GLU A 106 13.13 -27.78 42.22
CA GLU A 106 13.44 -29.15 42.67
C GLU A 106 14.20 -29.93 41.59
N LYS A 107 15.41 -30.35 41.97
CA LYS A 107 16.34 -31.17 41.19
C LYS A 107 15.82 -32.61 41.13
N VAL A 108 15.63 -33.19 39.94
CA VAL A 108 15.73 -34.67 39.80
C VAL A 108 16.34 -35.07 38.45
N ALA A 109 17.61 -35.48 38.56
CA ALA A 109 18.27 -36.62 37.93
C ALA A 109 18.21 -36.83 36.40
N ALA A 110 19.40 -36.69 35.80
CA ALA A 110 19.81 -37.45 34.64
C ALA A 110 19.91 -38.96 34.94
N LYS A 111 19.30 -39.81 34.11
CA LYS A 111 19.71 -41.21 33.78
C LYS A 111 19.24 -41.49 32.33
N LYS A 112 20.14 -41.64 31.34
CA LYS A 112 20.63 -42.92 30.77
C LYS A 112 19.46 -43.88 30.43
N THR A 113 19.21 -44.38 29.23
CA THR A 113 20.11 -45.09 28.29
C THR A 113 19.39 -45.39 26.97
N ALA A 114 20.17 -45.49 25.89
CA ALA A 114 19.82 -46.12 24.61
C ALA A 114 19.62 -47.65 24.71
N LYS A 115 18.85 -48.21 23.74
CA LYS A 115 18.73 -49.61 23.20
C LYS A 115 17.26 -50.06 23.15
N LYS A 116 16.74 -50.79 22.15
CA LYS A 116 17.26 -51.41 20.91
C LYS A 116 16.06 -51.93 20.08
N ALA A 117 16.26 -51.93 18.75
CA ALA A 117 15.59 -52.61 17.63
C ALA A 117 14.56 -53.74 17.84
N LYS A 118 13.55 -53.77 16.95
CA LYS A 118 13.01 -54.94 16.20
C LYS A 118 11.95 -54.44 15.17
N LYS A 119 12.20 -54.36 13.86
CA LYS A 119 12.00 -55.36 12.78
C LYS A 119 10.63 -56.09 12.83
N ILE A 120 9.75 -55.76 11.88
CA ILE A 120 8.56 -56.47 11.34
C ILE A 120 8.37 -55.86 9.92
N SER A 121 8.72 -56.53 8.80
CA SER A 121 7.95 -57.56 8.06
C SER A 121 6.63 -56.94 7.53
N ASP A 122 6.46 -56.65 6.24
CA ASP A 122 6.47 -57.54 5.06
C ASP A 122 6.95 -56.78 3.80
#